data_AF-A0A1H8W223-F1
#
_entry.id   AF-A0A1H8W223-F1
#
_cell.length_a   1.000
_cell.length_b   1.000
_cell.length_c   1.000
_cell.angle_alpha   90.00
_cell.angle_beta   90.00
_cell.angle_gamma   90.00
#
_symmetry.space_group_name_H-M   'P 1'
#
loop_
_entity.id
_entity.type
_entity.pdbx_description
1 polymer ?
#
loop_
_entity_poly.entity_id
_entity_poly.type
_entity_poly.pdbx_seq_one_letter_code
_entity_poly.pdbx_strand_id
1 'polypeptide(L)'
;MCHHLAIWWNYIYEEIQCTSMDRRQFLTSVGAVITMSTAGCSSESATDSPNPDSTDDTEGPETTTEAIETSTQARSSTPVSDTNILIDDTIELPEGENSYADFSVSSPATVEYDFTVQDNIEIDFFVLSLGNFQRYRSGQSFTAIQAVDGSEAADNISISRGNYYVVLDHSDRGPTSPPGQFEKVSATVDATISYTI
;
A
#
# COMPACT_ATOMS: atom_id res chain seq x y z
N MET A 1 -39.15 -38.76 -0.86
CA MET A 1 -39.57 -37.50 -0.22
C MET A 1 -38.32 -36.83 0.32
N CYS A 2 -38.16 -35.55 -0.01
CA CYS A 2 -36.97 -34.76 0.22
C CYS A 2 -36.77 -34.31 1.69
N HIS A 3 -35.56 -33.81 1.94
CA HIS A 3 -35.15 -32.82 2.95
C HIS A 3 -34.96 -33.27 4.41
N HIS A 4 -33.72 -33.35 4.89
CA HIS A 4 -32.99 -32.19 5.45
C HIS A 4 -31.52 -32.55 5.75
N LEU A 5 -30.61 -31.67 5.33
CA LEU A 5 -29.20 -31.65 5.71
C LEU A 5 -29.03 -31.10 7.13
N ALA A 6 -28.10 -31.69 7.88
CA ALA A 6 -27.30 -31.00 8.89
C ALA A 6 -25.93 -31.68 8.92
N ILE A 7 -24.99 -31.14 8.15
CA ILE A 7 -23.59 -31.56 8.16
C ILE A 7 -22.95 -30.92 9.38
N TRP A 8 -22.51 -31.77 10.30
CA TRP A 8 -21.81 -31.39 11.51
C TRP A 8 -20.39 -30.94 11.18
N TRP A 9 -19.98 -29.86 11.85
CA TRP A 9 -18.61 -29.36 11.95
C TRP A 9 -17.59 -30.48 12.21
N ASN A 10 -16.48 -30.46 11.47
CA ASN A 10 -15.20 -30.98 11.95
C ASN A 10 -14.10 -30.03 11.45
N TYR A 11 -13.76 -29.07 12.32
CA TYR A 11 -12.45 -28.43 12.29
C TYR A 11 -11.41 -29.48 12.68
N ILE A 12 -10.51 -29.81 11.76
CA ILE A 12 -9.30 -30.58 12.07
C ILE A 12 -8.30 -29.58 12.66
N TYR A 13 -8.09 -29.64 13.97
CA TYR A 13 -6.91 -29.10 14.62
C TYR A 13 -5.76 -30.10 14.39
N GLU A 14 -4.81 -29.75 13.53
CA GLU A 14 -3.50 -30.41 13.55
C GLU A 14 -2.65 -29.77 14.65
N GLU A 15 -2.39 -30.52 15.71
CA GLU A 15 -1.38 -30.19 16.72
C GLU A 15 0.00 -30.16 16.07
N ILE A 16 0.55 -28.96 15.86
CA ILE A 16 1.98 -28.82 15.58
C ILE A 16 2.72 -29.05 16.91
N GLN A 17 3.23 -30.26 17.09
CA GLN A 17 4.14 -30.62 18.17
C GLN A 17 5.41 -29.76 18.06
N CYS A 18 5.55 -28.80 18.98
CA CYS A 18 6.73 -27.97 19.15
C CYS A 18 7.89 -28.85 19.62
N THR A 19 8.74 -29.28 18.68
CA THR A 19 9.98 -29.97 19.02
C THR A 19 11.01 -28.96 19.50
N SER A 20 11.33 -29.06 20.78
CA SER A 20 12.46 -28.40 21.45
C SER A 20 13.73 -28.47 20.60
N MET A 21 14.11 -27.35 19.96
CA MET A 21 15.44 -27.20 19.37
C MET A 21 16.45 -27.03 20.50
N ASP A 22 17.13 -28.13 20.82
CA ASP A 22 18.27 -28.15 21.73
C ASP A 22 19.42 -27.33 21.15
N ARG A 23 20.05 -26.56 22.03
CA ARG A 23 20.96 -25.46 21.73
C ARG A 23 22.37 -25.92 22.03
N ARG A 24 23.17 -26.26 21.02
CA ARG A 24 24.65 -26.51 21.03
C ARG A 24 25.05 -27.08 19.64
N GLN A 25 26.11 -26.69 18.92
CA GLN A 25 27.39 -26.09 19.28
C GLN A 25 27.94 -25.24 18.11
N PHE A 26 28.66 -24.17 18.46
CA PHE A 26 29.56 -23.44 17.57
C PHE A 26 30.64 -24.38 17.02
N LEU A 27 30.76 -24.45 15.70
CA LEU A 27 31.98 -24.91 15.04
C LEU A 27 32.59 -23.72 14.30
N THR A 28 33.72 -23.28 14.84
CA THR A 28 34.64 -22.29 14.27
C THR A 28 35.14 -22.75 12.91
N SER A 29 34.77 -22.04 11.85
CA SER A 29 35.40 -22.16 10.54
C SER A 29 36.65 -21.29 10.49
N VAL A 30 37.78 -21.92 10.18
CA VAL A 30 39.06 -21.23 9.94
C VAL A 30 39.03 -20.71 8.50
N GLY A 31 38.78 -19.40 8.34
CA GLY A 31 38.84 -18.72 7.05
C GLY A 31 40.25 -18.26 6.73
N ALA A 32 40.87 -18.86 5.71
CA ALA A 32 42.14 -18.43 5.15
C ALA A 32 42.01 -17.08 4.44
N VAL A 33 42.95 -16.18 4.71
CA VAL A 33 43.12 -14.88 4.06
C VAL A 33 43.67 -15.08 2.64
N ILE A 34 43.00 -14.51 1.63
CA ILE A 34 43.61 -14.20 0.33
C ILE A 34 43.28 -12.75 -0.02
N THR A 35 44.33 -11.95 -0.14
CA THR A 35 44.38 -10.54 -0.54
C THR A 35 44.37 -10.35 -2.06
N MET A 36 44.21 -9.09 -2.48
CA MET A 36 44.43 -8.48 -3.81
C MET A 36 43.18 -8.45 -4.70
N SER A 37 42.79 -7.38 -5.42
CA SER A 37 43.55 -6.22 -5.93
C SER A 37 42.63 -5.02 -6.17
N THR A 38 43.23 -3.84 -6.12
CA THR A 38 42.74 -2.53 -6.59
C THR A 38 42.60 -2.43 -8.11
N ALA A 39 41.57 -1.73 -8.60
CA ALA A 39 41.56 -0.78 -9.75
C ALA A 39 40.09 -0.46 -10.07
N GLY A 40 39.67 0.82 -10.06
CA GLY A 40 39.58 1.66 -11.27
C GLY A 40 38.16 1.57 -11.87
N CYS A 41 37.49 2.58 -12.38
CA CYS A 41 37.88 3.88 -12.89
C CYS A 41 36.59 4.74 -13.01
N SER A 42 36.74 6.04 -12.76
CA SER A 42 35.77 7.10 -13.03
C SER A 42 35.47 7.24 -14.53
N SER A 43 34.30 7.78 -14.88
CA SER A 43 34.18 8.93 -15.80
C SER A 43 32.73 9.42 -15.96
N GLU A 44 32.59 10.71 -15.68
CA GLU A 44 31.56 11.65 -16.13
C GLU A 44 31.44 11.71 -17.67
N SER A 45 30.30 12.17 -18.19
CA SER A 45 30.18 13.45 -18.90
C SER A 45 28.89 13.56 -19.72
N ALA A 46 28.47 14.82 -19.85
CA ALA A 46 27.26 15.37 -20.39
C ALA A 46 27.10 15.29 -21.93
N THR A 47 25.85 15.43 -22.36
CA THR A 47 25.44 15.99 -23.67
C THR A 47 24.03 16.56 -23.45
N ASP A 48 23.85 17.86 -23.26
CA ASP A 48 23.76 18.95 -24.24
C ASP A 48 22.60 18.81 -25.25
N SER A 49 21.77 19.85 -25.28
CA SER A 49 20.47 20.00 -25.96
C SER A 49 20.60 20.04 -27.49
N PRO A 50 19.48 20.00 -28.24
CA PRO A 50 18.83 21.27 -28.59
C PRO A 50 17.30 21.23 -28.75
N ASN A 51 16.71 22.41 -28.50
CA ASN A 51 15.38 22.83 -28.89
C ASN A 51 15.27 22.96 -30.43
N PRO A 52 14.06 22.89 -31.01
CA PRO A 52 13.57 24.04 -31.79
C PRO A 52 12.07 24.26 -31.51
N ASP A 53 11.68 25.40 -30.94
CA ASP A 53 11.25 26.62 -31.65
C ASP A 53 10.71 26.41 -33.08
N SER A 54 9.40 26.61 -33.24
CA SER A 54 8.81 27.04 -34.50
C SER A 54 7.45 27.69 -34.21
N THR A 55 7.45 29.02 -34.25
CA THR A 55 6.31 29.90 -34.54
C THR A 55 5.61 29.50 -35.83
N ASP A 56 4.29 29.66 -35.92
CA ASP A 56 3.68 30.45 -37.01
C ASP A 56 2.24 30.85 -36.68
N ASP A 57 1.95 32.13 -36.91
CA ASP A 57 0.65 32.78 -36.82
C ASP A 57 -0.15 32.53 -38.10
N THR A 58 -1.48 32.42 -38.04
CA THR A 58 -2.34 32.83 -39.17
C THR A 58 -3.72 33.27 -38.67
N GLU A 59 -4.01 34.54 -38.92
CA GLU A 59 -5.28 35.25 -38.77
C GLU A 59 -6.38 34.76 -39.76
N GLY A 60 -7.63 34.74 -39.27
CA GLY A 60 -8.88 35.05 -40.01
C GLY A 60 -9.39 34.05 -41.06
N PRO A 61 -10.71 34.00 -41.37
CA PRO A 61 -11.65 35.11 -41.28
C PRO A 61 -12.94 34.83 -40.50
N GLU A 62 -13.61 35.92 -40.12
CA GLU A 62 -14.97 35.93 -39.59
C GLU A 62 -15.97 35.35 -40.59
N THR A 63 -16.88 34.50 -40.13
CA THR A 63 -18.06 34.10 -40.90
C THR A 63 -19.25 34.01 -39.96
N THR A 64 -20.08 35.06 -40.02
CA THR A 64 -21.43 35.13 -39.46
C THR A 64 -22.25 33.96 -39.98
N THR A 65 -22.59 33.01 -39.12
CA THR A 65 -23.55 31.94 -39.43
C THR A 65 -24.65 31.93 -38.38
N GLU A 66 -25.85 31.91 -38.90
CA GLU A 66 -27.14 32.15 -38.28
C GLU A 66 -27.41 31.20 -37.08
N ALA A 67 -28.08 31.74 -36.07
CA ALA A 67 -28.52 31.01 -34.90
C ALA A 67 -29.53 29.91 -35.30
N ILE A 68 -29.07 28.67 -35.31
CA ILE A 68 -29.93 27.49 -35.25
C ILE A 68 -29.92 27.04 -33.79
N GLU A 69 -31.00 27.33 -33.08
CA GLU A 69 -31.28 26.76 -31.75
C GLU A 69 -31.45 25.24 -31.87
N THR A 70 -30.33 24.52 -31.87
CA THR A 70 -30.31 23.09 -31.59
C THR A 70 -30.10 22.96 -30.09
N SER A 71 -31.18 22.65 -29.38
CA SER A 71 -31.15 22.21 -28.00
C SER A 71 -30.43 20.85 -27.94
N THR A 72 -29.10 20.89 -27.96
CA THR A 72 -28.26 19.77 -27.51
C THR A 72 -28.35 19.76 -26.00
N GLN A 73 -29.28 18.97 -25.48
CA GLN A 73 -29.29 18.57 -24.09
C GLN A 73 -27.96 17.87 -23.81
N ALA A 74 -26.96 18.63 -23.37
CA ALA A 74 -25.72 18.11 -22.84
C ALA A 74 -26.08 17.27 -21.62
N ARG A 75 -26.22 15.96 -21.84
CA ARG A 75 -26.29 15.00 -20.75
C ARG A 75 -24.92 15.07 -20.09
N SER A 76 -24.84 15.84 -19.01
CA SER A 76 -23.73 15.80 -18.06
C SER A 76 -23.69 14.39 -17.49
N SER A 77 -22.99 13.49 -18.17
CA SER A 77 -22.56 12.25 -17.56
C SER A 77 -21.44 12.63 -16.60
N THR A 78 -21.78 12.79 -15.32
CA THR A 78 -20.76 12.69 -14.27
C THR A 78 -20.07 11.35 -14.48
N PRO A 79 -18.75 11.30 -14.74
CA PRO A 79 -18.06 10.04 -14.80
C PRO A 79 -18.26 9.36 -13.44
N VAL A 80 -18.88 8.18 -13.45
CA VAL A 80 -18.93 7.33 -12.27
C VAL A 80 -17.49 6.88 -12.09
N SER A 81 -16.83 7.42 -11.06
CA SER A 81 -15.51 6.94 -10.68
C SER A 81 -15.68 5.52 -10.12
N ASP A 82 -14.92 4.57 -10.66
CA ASP A 82 -14.98 3.17 -10.23
C ASP A 82 -14.22 3.02 -8.90
N THR A 83 -14.89 3.38 -7.81
CA THR A 83 -14.36 3.22 -6.44
C THR A 83 -14.53 1.79 -5.95
N ASN A 84 -13.43 1.20 -5.48
CA ASN A 84 -13.35 -0.16 -4.96
C ASN A 84 -12.96 -0.10 -3.48
N ILE A 85 -13.82 -0.63 -2.61
CA ILE A 85 -13.61 -0.63 -1.16
C ILE A 85 -12.65 -1.76 -0.78
N LEU A 86 -11.63 -1.44 0.01
CA LEU A 86 -10.66 -2.40 0.57
C LEU A 86 -11.00 -2.73 2.03
N ILE A 87 -11.29 -1.69 2.82
CA ILE A 87 -11.70 -1.77 4.23
C ILE A 87 -12.80 -0.73 4.42
N ASP A 88 -13.88 -1.10 5.09
CA ASP A 88 -14.99 -0.23 5.52
C ASP A 88 -15.62 -0.92 6.73
N ASP A 89 -14.90 -0.87 7.85
CA ASP A 89 -15.22 -1.62 9.07
C ASP A 89 -14.58 -1.00 10.32
N THR A 90 -15.12 -1.38 11.49
CA THR A 90 -14.49 -1.16 12.79
C THR A 90 -13.71 -2.41 13.20
N ILE A 91 -12.38 -2.29 13.29
CA ILE A 91 -11.45 -3.38 13.53
C ILE A 91 -10.87 -3.30 14.94
N GLU A 92 -11.00 -4.38 15.70
CA GLU A 92 -10.22 -4.59 16.92
C GLU A 92 -8.82 -5.10 16.55
N LEU A 93 -7.79 -4.36 16.94
CA LEU A 93 -6.40 -4.61 16.57
C LEU A 93 -5.54 -4.76 17.84
N PRO A 94 -5.28 -6.00 18.30
CA PRO A 94 -4.44 -6.24 19.47
C PRO A 94 -3.01 -5.70 19.33
N GLU A 95 -2.37 -5.38 20.46
CA GLU A 95 -0.94 -5.03 20.52
C GLU A 95 -0.09 -6.10 19.82
N GLY A 96 0.78 -5.66 18.91
CA GLY A 96 1.67 -6.53 18.13
C GLY A 96 1.04 -7.17 16.88
N GLU A 97 -0.24 -6.91 16.62
CA GLU A 97 -0.98 -7.42 15.46
C GLU A 97 -1.15 -6.37 14.34
N ASN A 98 -1.65 -6.84 13.20
CA ASN A 98 -1.95 -6.02 12.02
C ASN A 98 -3.18 -6.56 11.30
N SER A 99 -3.85 -5.66 10.58
CA SER A 99 -4.89 -5.96 9.61
C SER A 99 -4.46 -5.44 8.24
N TYR A 100 -4.78 -6.16 7.18
CA TYR A 100 -4.38 -5.77 5.83
C TYR A 100 -5.38 -6.25 4.77
N ALA A 101 -5.40 -5.54 3.64
CA ALA A 101 -6.14 -5.92 2.44
C ALA A 101 -5.23 -5.85 1.21
N ASP A 102 -5.35 -6.81 0.31
CA ASP A 102 -4.62 -6.84 -0.96
C ASP A 102 -5.47 -6.32 -2.12
N PHE A 103 -4.82 -5.71 -3.10
CA PHE A 103 -5.48 -5.22 -4.30
C PHE A 103 -4.52 -5.11 -5.48
N SER A 104 -5.09 -5.06 -6.68
CA SER A 104 -4.33 -4.99 -7.94
C SER A 104 -4.95 -3.96 -8.86
N VAL A 105 -4.12 -3.09 -9.42
CA VAL A 105 -4.55 -2.04 -10.35
C VAL A 105 -3.86 -2.22 -11.71
N SER A 106 -4.63 -2.14 -12.80
CA SER A 106 -4.17 -2.38 -14.17
C SER A 106 -3.70 -1.10 -14.88
N SER A 107 -4.02 0.07 -14.33
CA SER A 107 -3.60 1.42 -14.71
C SER A 107 -3.27 2.21 -13.44
N PRO A 108 -2.73 3.45 -13.54
CA PRO A 108 -2.60 4.31 -12.37
C PRO A 108 -3.93 4.43 -11.62
N ALA A 109 -3.86 4.52 -10.30
CA ALA A 109 -5.01 4.61 -9.43
C ALA A 109 -4.68 5.54 -8.25
N THR A 110 -5.72 6.01 -7.57
CA THR A 110 -5.60 6.75 -6.31
C THR A 110 -6.15 5.89 -5.18
N VAL A 111 -5.34 5.67 -4.15
CA VAL A 111 -5.79 5.07 -2.88
C VAL A 111 -6.20 6.20 -1.96
N GLU A 112 -7.39 6.08 -1.37
CA GLU A 112 -7.92 7.01 -0.38
C GLU A 112 -8.08 6.25 0.94
N TYR A 113 -7.66 6.88 2.03
CA TYR A 113 -7.77 6.31 3.37
C TYR A 113 -8.27 7.37 4.35
N ASP A 114 -9.14 6.94 5.24
CA ASP A 114 -9.62 7.67 6.41
C ASP A 114 -9.70 6.68 7.55
N PHE A 115 -9.01 6.94 8.66
CA PHE A 115 -9.15 6.13 9.87
C PHE A 115 -9.13 6.98 11.13
N THR A 116 -9.81 6.49 12.16
CA THR A 116 -9.75 7.02 13.53
C THR A 116 -9.63 5.86 14.51
N VAL A 117 -8.76 5.99 15.50
CA VAL A 117 -8.50 5.00 16.55
C VAL A 117 -9.11 5.50 17.86
N GLN A 118 -9.90 4.65 18.52
CA GLN A 118 -10.47 4.95 19.84
C GLN A 118 -9.37 5.11 20.90
N ASP A 119 -9.69 5.86 21.96
CA ASP A 119 -8.80 6.14 23.09
C ASP A 119 -7.45 6.78 22.72
N ASN A 120 -7.33 7.29 21.49
CA ASN A 120 -6.14 7.94 20.97
C ASN A 120 -4.89 7.03 21.00
N ILE A 121 -5.09 5.73 20.84
CA ILE A 121 -3.99 4.77 20.64
C ILE A 121 -3.40 5.02 19.25
N GLU A 122 -2.07 5.07 19.16
CA GLU A 122 -1.38 5.31 17.89
C GLU A 122 -1.10 3.98 17.17
N ILE A 123 -1.40 3.96 15.87
CA ILE A 123 -1.09 2.85 14.96
C ILE A 123 -0.29 3.38 13.77
N ASP A 124 0.30 2.46 13.01
CA ASP A 124 0.86 2.76 11.71
C ASP A 124 -0.12 2.37 10.59
N PHE A 125 -0.16 3.19 9.54
CA PHE A 125 -0.78 2.88 8.26
C PHE A 125 0.27 2.81 7.15
N PHE A 126 0.27 1.73 6.38
CA PHE A 126 1.17 1.56 5.24
C PHE A 126 0.43 1.25 3.94
N VAL A 127 0.94 1.81 2.84
CA VAL A 127 0.68 1.31 1.48
C VAL A 127 1.96 0.68 0.94
N LEU A 128 1.94 -0.62 0.67
CA LEU A 128 3.10 -1.43 0.29
C LEU A 128 2.90 -2.10 -1.06
N SER A 129 3.95 -2.16 -1.88
CA SER A 129 3.99 -3.10 -3.01
C SER A 129 4.14 -4.54 -2.51
N LEU A 130 3.71 -5.54 -3.29
CA LEU A 130 3.83 -6.97 -2.94
C LEU A 130 5.22 -7.35 -2.38
N GLY A 131 6.30 -6.90 -3.02
CA GLY A 131 7.66 -7.21 -2.56
C GLY A 131 8.02 -6.58 -1.21
N ASN A 132 7.51 -5.37 -0.92
CA ASN A 132 7.69 -4.72 0.38
C ASN A 132 6.79 -5.32 1.46
N PHE A 133 5.56 -5.73 1.11
CA PHE A 133 4.69 -6.45 2.03
C PHE A 133 5.31 -7.78 2.49
N GLN A 134 5.94 -8.53 1.58
CA GLN A 134 6.67 -9.76 1.94
C GLN A 134 7.82 -9.48 2.93
N ARG A 135 8.57 -8.40 2.73
CA ARG A 135 9.64 -7.96 3.64
C ARG A 135 9.09 -7.61 5.01
N TYR A 136 8.05 -6.76 5.06
CA TYR A 136 7.29 -6.42 6.26
C TYR A 136 6.86 -7.68 7.03
N ARG A 137 6.20 -8.64 6.36
CA ARG A 137 5.75 -9.90 6.95
C ARG A 137 6.88 -10.76 7.53
N SER A 138 8.08 -10.65 6.95
CA SER A 138 9.28 -11.39 7.37
C SER A 138 10.12 -10.66 8.42
N GLY A 139 9.71 -9.46 8.86
CA GLY A 139 10.49 -8.64 9.79
C GLY A 139 11.77 -8.05 9.17
N GLN A 140 11.83 -7.98 7.84
CA GLN A 140 12.92 -7.35 7.11
C GLN A 140 12.61 -5.88 6.85
N SER A 141 13.65 -5.07 6.67
CA SER A 141 13.48 -3.68 6.22
C SER A 141 12.75 -3.61 4.87
N PHE A 142 11.83 -2.67 4.78
CA PHE A 142 10.98 -2.41 3.61
C PHE A 142 10.87 -0.91 3.34
N THR A 143 10.36 -0.54 2.17
CA THR A 143 10.03 0.84 1.81
C THR A 143 8.53 0.94 1.58
N ALA A 144 7.89 1.86 2.28
CA ALA A 144 6.47 2.16 2.08
C ALA A 144 6.28 3.21 0.99
N ILE A 145 5.19 3.09 0.23
CA ILE A 145 4.75 4.12 -0.71
C ILE A 145 4.11 5.27 0.07
N GLN A 146 3.29 4.90 1.07
CA GLN A 146 2.74 5.79 2.08
C GLN A 146 3.00 5.18 3.45
N ALA A 147 3.43 5.99 4.40
CA ALA A 147 3.53 5.66 5.81
C ALA A 147 2.92 6.82 6.62
N VAL A 148 2.03 6.50 7.54
CA VAL A 148 1.43 7.45 8.47
C VAL A 148 1.42 6.82 9.84
N ASP A 149 1.82 7.59 10.86
CA ASP A 149 1.74 7.23 12.26
C ASP A 149 0.76 8.17 12.99
N GLY A 150 -0.12 7.59 13.82
CA GLY A 150 -1.03 8.38 14.63
C GLY A 150 -2.31 7.65 15.02
N SER A 151 -3.20 8.36 15.69
CA SER A 151 -4.54 7.88 16.09
C SER A 151 -5.63 8.29 15.10
N GLU A 152 -5.34 9.16 14.13
CA GLU A 152 -6.26 9.56 13.08
C GLU A 152 -5.48 10.00 11.84
N ALA A 153 -5.99 9.70 10.65
CA ALA A 153 -5.48 10.26 9.41
C ALA A 153 -6.49 10.13 8.27
N ALA A 154 -6.50 11.13 7.39
CA ALA A 154 -7.25 11.09 6.14
C ALA A 154 -6.43 11.74 5.02
N ASP A 155 -6.14 11.00 3.95
CA ASP A 155 -5.46 11.50 2.77
C ASP A 155 -5.64 10.55 1.57
N ASN A 156 -4.99 10.89 0.46
CA ASN A 156 -4.92 10.05 -0.72
C ASN A 156 -3.50 9.98 -1.30
N ILE A 157 -3.21 8.90 -2.02
CA ILE A 157 -1.92 8.67 -2.68
C ILE A 157 -2.11 8.07 -4.07
N SER A 158 -1.39 8.61 -5.05
CA SER A 158 -1.36 8.03 -6.40
C SER A 158 -0.38 6.87 -6.48
N ILE A 159 -0.83 5.77 -7.07
CA ILE A 159 -0.04 4.57 -7.31
C ILE A 159 -0.03 4.22 -8.79
N SER A 160 1.05 3.60 -9.24
CA SER A 160 1.14 3.06 -10.60
C SER A 160 0.47 1.69 -10.69
N ARG A 161 0.34 1.15 -11.91
CA ARG A 161 -0.04 -0.25 -12.15
C ARG A 161 0.80 -1.21 -11.28
N GLY A 162 0.15 -2.14 -10.57
CA GLY A 162 0.85 -3.10 -9.71
C GLY A 162 -0.07 -3.86 -8.75
N ASN A 163 0.55 -4.65 -7.87
CA ASN A 163 -0.10 -5.39 -6.78
C ASN A 163 0.36 -4.81 -5.45
N TYR A 164 -0.59 -4.50 -4.59
CA TYR A 164 -0.38 -3.70 -3.39
C TYR A 164 -1.13 -4.27 -2.20
N TYR A 165 -0.71 -3.79 -1.03
CA TYR A 165 -1.34 -4.06 0.25
C TYR A 165 -1.51 -2.73 0.99
N VAL A 166 -2.67 -2.54 1.60
CA VAL A 166 -2.86 -1.56 2.68
C VAL A 166 -2.73 -2.30 4.01
N VAL A 167 -2.07 -1.71 4.99
CA VAL A 167 -1.81 -2.33 6.29
C VAL A 167 -2.12 -1.32 7.39
N LEU A 168 -2.98 -1.71 8.34
CA LEU A 168 -3.12 -1.09 9.65
C LEU A 168 -2.28 -1.92 10.63
N ASP A 169 -1.23 -1.35 11.20
CA ASP A 169 -0.28 -2.05 12.05
C ASP A 169 -0.25 -1.45 13.46
N HIS A 170 -0.54 -2.28 14.45
CA HIS A 170 -0.42 -1.93 15.86
C HIS A 170 0.77 -2.66 16.48
N SER A 171 1.88 -2.78 15.73
CA SER A 171 3.08 -3.47 16.16
C SER A 171 4.30 -2.55 16.08
N ASP A 172 5.46 -3.03 16.54
CA ASP A 172 6.74 -2.33 16.40
C ASP A 172 7.41 -2.56 15.03
N ARG A 173 6.63 -2.91 13.99
CA ARG A 173 7.16 -3.25 12.66
C ARG A 173 7.05 -2.06 11.71
N GLY A 174 8.12 -1.30 11.57
CA GLY A 174 8.11 -0.28 10.53
C GLY A 174 9.31 0.65 10.54
N PRO A 175 9.39 1.52 9.52
CA PRO A 175 10.25 2.70 9.55
C PRO A 175 9.72 3.76 10.52
N THR A 176 8.41 3.77 10.73
CA THR A 176 7.70 4.46 11.80
C THR A 176 7.50 3.46 12.94
N SER A 177 7.48 3.96 14.17
CA SER A 177 7.08 3.18 15.33
C SER A 177 6.13 4.07 16.09
N PRO A 178 4.88 3.65 16.35
CA PRO A 178 3.93 4.51 17.05
C PRO A 178 4.52 4.84 18.43
N PRO A 179 4.56 6.11 18.86
CA PRO A 179 5.08 6.48 20.18
C PRO A 179 4.18 5.99 21.34
N GLY A 180 4.12 4.68 21.63
CA GLY A 180 3.30 4.23 22.75
C GLY A 180 3.14 2.74 23.05
N GLN A 181 4.08 1.86 22.73
CA GLN A 181 3.88 0.41 22.92
C GLN A 181 4.25 -0.08 24.34
N PHE A 182 3.74 0.60 25.39
CA PHE A 182 3.82 0.11 26.78
C PHE A 182 2.45 -0.21 27.39
N GLU A 183 1.36 0.16 26.74
CA GLU A 183 0.02 -0.16 27.18
C GLU A 183 -0.45 -1.38 26.42
N LYS A 184 -0.50 -2.54 27.09
CA LYS A 184 -0.92 -3.82 26.50
C LYS A 184 -2.44 -3.84 26.21
N VAL A 185 -2.89 -2.92 25.38
CA VAL A 185 -4.29 -2.66 25.06
C VAL A 185 -4.52 -2.88 23.57
N SER A 186 -5.72 -3.34 23.21
CA SER A 186 -6.14 -3.40 21.81
C SER A 186 -6.52 -2.00 21.34
N ALA A 187 -6.23 -1.70 20.08
CA ALA A 187 -6.72 -0.51 19.39
C ALA A 187 -8.03 -0.84 18.67
N THR A 188 -9.08 -0.04 18.85
CA THR A 188 -10.30 -0.13 18.05
C THR A 188 -10.24 0.92 16.94
N VAL A 189 -10.15 0.49 15.69
CA VAL A 189 -9.93 1.36 14.53
C VAL A 189 -11.20 1.40 13.68
N ASP A 190 -11.79 2.57 13.49
CA ASP A 190 -12.82 2.80 12.46
C ASP A 190 -12.10 3.24 11.18
N ALA A 191 -12.19 2.47 10.10
CA ALA A 191 -11.41 2.70 8.89
C ALA A 191 -12.24 2.55 7.61
N THR A 192 -12.10 3.53 6.72
CA THR A 192 -12.54 3.48 5.33
C THR A 192 -11.33 3.63 4.42
N ILE A 193 -11.00 2.58 3.68
CA ILE A 193 -9.88 2.55 2.73
C ILE A 193 -10.40 2.03 1.40
N SER A 194 -10.14 2.78 0.34
CA SER A 194 -10.60 2.44 -1.01
C SER A 194 -9.58 2.83 -2.07
N TYR A 195 -9.80 2.40 -3.31
CA TYR A 195 -9.06 2.93 -4.45
C TYR A 195 -9.97 3.20 -5.65
N THR A 196 -9.57 4.17 -6.46
CA THR A 196 -10.25 4.56 -7.69
C THR A 196 -9.27 4.54 -8.86
N ILE A 197 -9.70 3.98 -10.00
CA ILE A 197 -8.92 3.89 -11.25
C ILE A 197 -9.26 5.06 -12.18
#